data_AF-A0A9D2A6I1-F1
#
_entry.id   AF-A0A9D2A6I1-F1
#
_cell.length_a   1.000
_cell.length_b   1.000
_cell.length_c   1.000
_cell.angle_alpha   90.00
_cell.angle_beta   90.00
_cell.angle_gamma   90.00
#
_symmetry.space_group_name_H-M   'P 1'
#
loop_
_entity.id
_entity.type
_entity.pdbx_description
1 polymer ?
#
loop_
_entity_poly.entity_id
_entity_poly.type
_entity_poly.pdbx_seq_one_letter_code
_entity_poly.pdbx_strand_id
1 'polypeptide(L)'
;MKKIQTTLFKLMAFAALLLTWTACGDVEHEGTPQPRNPEITVEAEEYYVQIATENVDGYAFIYRWFDLDGVTWHITVSNVSPEEADPDNMGVVPEGIEIADQSILTYNGVRELQINNRDILNYLQELGSFQADSKSTLYLYLAGTNADGTSVLTADGLPSYCSTIYVTVGPGVE
;
A
#
# COMPACT_ATOMS: atom_id res chain seq x y z
N MET A 1 16.97 -6.27 68.40
CA MET A 1 16.37 -7.08 67.32
C MET A 1 15.50 -6.28 66.34
N LYS A 2 14.64 -5.33 66.78
CA LYS A 2 13.80 -4.52 65.86
C LYS A 2 14.57 -3.70 64.81
N LYS A 3 15.73 -3.10 65.14
CA LYS A 3 16.54 -2.30 64.20
C LYS A 3 17.01 -3.11 62.98
N ILE A 4 17.47 -4.34 63.18
CA ILE A 4 17.99 -5.21 62.10
C ILE A 4 16.88 -5.59 61.13
N GLN A 5 15.67 -5.90 61.64
CA GLN A 5 14.54 -6.24 60.77
C GLN A 5 14.04 -5.06 59.95
N THR A 6 14.02 -3.83 60.49
CA THR A 6 13.73 -2.62 59.70
C THR A 6 14.78 -2.31 58.65
N THR A 7 16.07 -2.59 58.91
CA THR A 7 17.14 -2.43 57.92
C THR A 7 17.01 -3.45 56.80
N LEU A 8 16.69 -4.71 57.14
CA LEU A 8 16.48 -5.77 56.17
C LEU A 8 15.26 -5.48 55.27
N PHE A 9 14.17 -4.97 55.85
CA PHE A 9 12.96 -4.62 55.12
C PHE A 9 13.17 -3.44 54.16
N LYS A 10 13.99 -2.44 54.57
CA LYS A 10 14.39 -1.33 53.69
C LYS A 10 15.28 -1.78 52.53
N LEU A 11 16.19 -2.72 52.79
CA LEU A 11 17.06 -3.28 51.73
C LEU A 11 16.24 -4.08 50.70
N MET A 12 15.26 -4.85 51.17
CA MET A 12 14.39 -5.66 50.31
C MET A 12 13.44 -4.79 49.47
N ALA A 13 12.92 -3.70 50.04
CA ALA A 13 12.14 -2.71 49.30
C ALA A 13 12.98 -1.95 48.25
N PHE A 14 14.25 -1.68 48.54
CA PHE A 14 15.16 -1.05 47.59
C PHE A 14 15.55 -1.99 46.43
N ALA A 15 15.76 -3.27 46.71
CA ALA A 15 16.00 -4.29 45.70
C ALA A 15 14.78 -4.54 44.78
N ALA A 16 13.56 -4.47 45.33
CA ALA A 16 12.33 -4.54 44.55
C ALA A 16 12.11 -3.32 43.64
N LEU A 17 12.56 -2.13 44.07
CA LEU A 17 12.54 -0.91 43.23
C LEU A 17 13.58 -0.96 42.08
N LEU A 18 14.71 -1.64 42.29
CA LEU A 18 15.74 -1.82 41.24
C LEU A 18 15.30 -2.81 40.15
N LEU A 19 14.46 -3.80 40.48
CA LEU A 19 13.96 -4.81 39.54
C LEU A 19 12.75 -4.35 38.70
N THR A 20 12.05 -3.31 39.12
CA THR A 20 10.96 -2.71 38.31
C THR A 20 11.47 -1.65 37.33
N TRP A 21 12.70 -1.14 37.52
CA TRP A 21 13.36 -0.21 36.59
C TRP A 21 14.14 -0.91 35.47
N THR A 22 14.18 -2.24 35.45
CA THR A 22 14.75 -3.03 34.35
C THR A 22 13.70 -3.56 33.37
N ALA A 23 12.42 -3.16 33.51
CA ALA A 23 11.33 -3.49 32.57
C ALA A 23 11.06 -2.38 31.53
N CYS A 24 11.96 -1.41 31.41
CA CYS A 24 12.09 -0.54 30.24
C CYS A 24 13.51 -0.71 29.68
N GLY A 25 13.89 -1.98 29.45
CA GLY A 25 14.90 -2.30 28.44
C GLY A 25 14.27 -2.05 27.08
N ASP A 26 14.14 -0.77 26.78
CA ASP A 26 13.84 -0.23 25.48
C ASP A 26 14.75 -0.92 24.48
N VAL A 27 14.15 -1.70 23.57
CA VAL A 27 14.85 -2.13 22.37
C VAL A 27 14.79 -0.92 21.43
N GLU A 28 15.43 0.19 21.81
CA GLU A 28 15.97 1.09 20.82
C GLU A 28 17.22 0.38 20.28
N HIS A 29 16.97 -0.63 19.46
CA HIS A 29 17.74 -0.60 18.24
C HIS A 29 17.30 0.73 17.63
N GLU A 30 18.15 1.76 17.72
CA GLU A 30 18.36 2.62 16.57
C GLU A 30 18.64 1.63 15.44
N GLY A 31 17.57 1.13 14.82
CA GLY A 31 17.66 0.49 13.54
C GLY A 31 18.22 1.62 12.72
N THR A 32 19.54 1.63 12.53
CA THR A 32 20.13 2.30 11.39
C THR A 32 19.19 1.93 10.26
N PRO A 33 18.47 2.89 9.64
CA PRO A 33 17.53 2.53 8.59
C PRO A 33 18.34 1.68 7.65
N GLN A 34 17.99 0.39 7.55
CA GLN A 34 18.62 -0.43 6.55
C GLN A 34 18.39 0.36 5.27
N PRO A 35 19.43 0.64 4.47
CA PRO A 35 19.22 1.22 3.17
C PRO A 35 18.29 0.25 2.45
N ARG A 36 16.99 0.53 2.48
CA ARG A 36 16.05 -0.11 1.58
C ARG A 36 16.59 0.30 0.23
N ASN A 37 16.94 -0.69 -0.57
CA ASN A 37 17.01 -0.41 -1.99
C ASN A 37 15.69 0.29 -2.35
N PRO A 38 15.72 1.39 -3.11
CA PRO A 38 14.51 2.08 -3.51
C PRO A 38 13.69 1.05 -4.29
N GLU A 39 12.66 0.51 -3.64
CA GLU A 39 11.83 -0.56 -4.15
C GLU A 39 10.37 -0.13 -4.12
N ILE A 40 9.64 -0.48 -5.17
CA ILE A 40 8.21 -0.18 -5.24
C ILE A 40 7.50 -1.00 -4.16
N THR A 41 6.87 -0.31 -3.21
CA THR A 41 6.11 -0.93 -2.12
C THR A 41 4.75 -0.25 -1.98
N VAL A 42 3.68 -1.01 -2.15
CA VAL A 42 2.30 -0.57 -1.95
C VAL A 42 1.77 -1.11 -0.62
N GLU A 43 0.77 -0.45 -0.03
CA GLU A 43 0.19 -0.89 1.24
C GLU A 43 -0.83 -2.03 1.09
N ALA A 44 -1.44 -2.18 -0.09
CA ALA A 44 -2.44 -3.21 -0.32
C ALA A 44 -2.35 -3.83 -1.73
N GLU A 45 -2.40 -5.16 -1.73
CA GLU A 45 -2.43 -6.02 -2.90
C GLU A 45 -3.81 -6.08 -3.55
N GLU A 46 -4.88 -6.00 -2.74
CA GLU A 46 -6.24 -6.24 -3.19
C GLU A 46 -7.21 -5.16 -2.69
N TYR A 47 -8.16 -4.81 -3.56
CA TYR A 47 -9.26 -3.91 -3.27
C TYR A 47 -10.59 -4.56 -3.66
N TYR A 48 -11.60 -4.37 -2.81
CA TYR A 48 -12.95 -4.89 -3.03
C TYR A 48 -13.92 -3.72 -3.08
N VAL A 49 -14.52 -3.50 -4.24
CA VAL A 49 -15.35 -2.33 -4.53
C VAL A 49 -16.75 -2.79 -4.90
N GLN A 50 -17.74 -2.26 -4.20
CA GLN A 50 -19.14 -2.40 -4.57
C GLN A 50 -19.68 -1.03 -4.99
N ILE A 51 -20.10 -0.92 -6.24
CA ILE A 51 -20.64 0.31 -6.81
C ILE A 51 -22.16 0.18 -6.90
N ALA A 52 -22.88 1.13 -6.32
CA ALA A 52 -24.32 1.21 -6.33
C ALA A 52 -24.75 2.66 -6.58
N THR A 53 -26.02 2.88 -6.95
CA THR A 53 -26.52 4.21 -7.29
C THR A 53 -26.31 5.21 -6.15
N GLU A 54 -26.38 4.76 -4.90
CA GLU A 54 -26.19 5.58 -3.70
C GLU A 54 -24.73 6.02 -3.45
N ASN A 55 -23.74 5.36 -4.05
CA ASN A 55 -22.31 5.63 -3.78
C ASN A 55 -21.48 5.93 -5.03
N VAL A 56 -22.09 6.01 -6.21
CA VAL A 56 -21.41 6.18 -7.49
C VAL A 56 -20.50 7.41 -7.55
N ASP A 57 -20.86 8.49 -6.86
CA ASP A 57 -20.09 9.73 -6.79
C ASP A 57 -19.14 9.80 -5.57
N GLY A 58 -19.02 8.70 -4.83
CA GLY A 58 -18.12 8.57 -3.69
C GLY A 58 -16.76 7.97 -4.03
N TYR A 59 -15.86 8.02 -3.04
CA TYR A 59 -14.57 7.34 -3.09
C TYR A 59 -14.75 5.81 -3.02
N ALA A 60 -14.02 5.09 -3.86
CA ALA A 60 -13.93 3.63 -3.81
C ALA A 60 -12.88 3.20 -2.79
N PHE A 61 -11.65 3.69 -2.94
CA PHE A 61 -10.53 3.40 -2.07
C PHE A 61 -9.42 4.47 -2.20
N ILE A 62 -8.44 4.40 -1.30
CA ILE A 62 -7.21 5.21 -1.36
C ILE A 62 -6.07 4.25 -1.70
N TYR A 63 -5.44 4.46 -2.85
CA TYR A 63 -4.26 3.74 -3.26
C TYR A 63 -3.02 4.36 -2.62
N ARG A 64 -2.19 3.53 -1.97
CA ARG A 64 -1.05 4.01 -1.16
C ARG A 64 0.23 3.28 -1.48
N TRP A 65 1.30 4.05 -1.61
CA TRP A 65 2.66 3.53 -1.79
C TRP A 65 3.70 4.43 -1.12
N PHE A 66 4.85 3.85 -0.79
CA PHE A 66 5.96 4.63 -0.24
C PHE A 66 6.60 5.49 -1.33
N ASP A 67 6.80 6.77 -1.03
CA ASP A 67 7.49 7.69 -1.91
C ASP A 67 8.98 7.42 -1.94
N LEU A 68 9.58 7.66 -3.10
CA LEU A 68 11.01 7.52 -3.33
C LEU A 68 11.51 8.82 -3.95
N ASP A 69 12.58 9.37 -3.37
CA ASP A 69 13.12 10.65 -3.82
C ASP A 69 13.60 10.58 -5.27
N GLY A 70 13.23 11.58 -6.07
CA GLY A 70 13.60 11.67 -7.49
C GLY A 70 12.93 10.66 -8.42
N VAL A 71 11.92 9.90 -7.96
CA VAL A 71 11.16 8.95 -8.79
C VAL A 71 9.93 9.62 -9.40
N THR A 72 9.71 9.37 -10.70
CA THR A 72 8.45 9.69 -11.38
C THR A 72 7.56 8.45 -11.38
N TRP A 73 6.32 8.59 -10.90
CA TRP A 73 5.36 7.49 -10.78
C TRP A 73 4.43 7.44 -11.99
N HIS A 74 4.19 6.22 -12.48
CA HIS A 74 3.28 5.92 -13.58
C HIS A 74 2.26 4.91 -13.10
N ILE A 75 0.99 5.17 -13.40
CA ILE A 75 -0.12 4.38 -12.92
C ILE A 75 -0.98 3.98 -14.10
N THR A 76 -1.16 2.67 -14.29
CA THR A 76 -1.94 2.12 -15.41
C THR A 76 -3.04 1.23 -14.88
N VAL A 77 -4.27 1.44 -15.34
CA VAL A 77 -5.40 0.55 -15.10
C VAL A 77 -5.57 -0.36 -16.31
N SER A 78 -5.62 -1.67 -16.09
CA SER A 78 -5.88 -2.65 -17.16
C SER A 78 -6.90 -3.69 -16.72
N ASN A 79 -7.48 -4.40 -17.68
CA ASN A 79 -8.29 -5.60 -17.46
C ASN A 79 -7.50 -6.88 -17.74
N VAL A 80 -6.22 -6.77 -18.11
CA VAL A 80 -5.30 -7.89 -18.36
C VAL A 80 -4.49 -8.15 -17.09
N SER A 81 -4.45 -9.40 -16.65
CA SER A 81 -3.67 -9.79 -15.46
C SER A 81 -2.16 -9.83 -15.75
N PRO A 82 -1.28 -9.77 -14.73
CA PRO A 82 0.17 -9.92 -14.94
C PRO A 82 0.55 -11.24 -15.63
N GLU A 83 -0.17 -12.32 -15.35
CA GLU A 83 0.06 -13.64 -15.94
C GLU A 83 -0.34 -13.68 -17.43
N GLU A 84 -1.37 -12.94 -17.81
CA GLU A 84 -1.83 -12.83 -19.20
C GLU A 84 -0.98 -11.84 -20.02
N ALA A 85 -0.46 -10.79 -19.37
CA ALA A 85 0.35 -9.76 -20.00
C ALA A 85 1.70 -10.30 -20.50
N ASP A 86 2.44 -10.98 -19.63
CA ASP A 86 3.68 -11.69 -19.96
C ASP A 86 3.94 -12.81 -18.93
N PRO A 87 3.65 -14.08 -19.27
CA PRO A 87 3.85 -15.21 -18.36
C PRO A 87 5.31 -15.40 -17.94
N ASP A 88 6.25 -14.98 -18.78
CA ASP A 88 7.69 -15.15 -18.55
C ASP A 88 8.30 -13.93 -17.85
N ASN A 89 7.57 -12.81 -17.78
CA ASN A 89 8.02 -11.56 -17.18
C ASN A 89 6.88 -10.83 -16.45
N MET A 90 6.52 -11.37 -15.27
CA MET A 90 5.54 -10.74 -14.39
C MET A 90 5.96 -9.30 -14.08
N GLY A 91 5.04 -8.35 -14.16
CA GLY A 91 5.33 -6.93 -13.91
C GLY A 91 5.64 -6.10 -15.16
N VAL A 92 5.60 -6.69 -16.35
CA VAL A 92 5.36 -5.90 -17.58
C VAL A 92 3.99 -5.23 -17.46
N VAL A 93 3.95 -3.92 -17.69
CA VAL A 93 2.70 -3.16 -17.71
C VAL A 93 1.99 -3.44 -19.05
N PRO A 94 0.80 -4.08 -19.06
CA PRO A 94 0.06 -4.32 -20.28
C PRO A 94 -0.53 -3.02 -20.85
N GLU A 95 -1.12 -3.12 -22.04
CA GLU A 95 -1.96 -2.04 -22.57
C GLU A 95 -3.14 -1.76 -21.61
N GLY A 96 -3.42 -0.48 -21.42
CA GLY A 96 -4.41 -0.03 -20.46
C GLY A 96 -4.54 1.49 -20.46
N ILE A 97 -5.27 2.01 -19.48
CA ILE A 97 -5.52 3.43 -19.29
C ILE A 97 -4.44 3.99 -18.37
N GLU A 98 -3.59 4.86 -18.89
CA GLU A 98 -2.66 5.63 -18.06
C GLU A 98 -3.44 6.72 -17.32
N ILE A 99 -3.35 6.70 -15.99
CA ILE A 99 -3.98 7.71 -15.13
C ILE A 99 -2.91 8.68 -14.63
N ALA A 100 -3.23 9.97 -14.68
CA ALA A 100 -2.31 10.99 -14.20
C ALA A 100 -2.05 10.80 -12.69
N ASP A 101 -0.78 10.89 -12.28
CA ASP A 101 -0.41 10.91 -10.87
C ASP A 101 -0.93 12.21 -10.21
N GLN A 102 -2.08 12.11 -9.56
CA GLN A 102 -2.67 13.15 -8.72
C GLN A 102 -2.47 12.86 -7.23
N SER A 103 -1.52 11.99 -6.88
CA SER A 103 -1.26 11.63 -5.50
C SER A 103 -0.76 12.82 -4.67
N ILE A 104 -1.09 12.78 -3.39
CA ILE A 104 -0.53 13.70 -2.39
C ILE A 104 0.53 12.98 -1.56
N LEU A 105 1.66 13.63 -1.33
CA LEU A 105 2.68 13.14 -0.42
C LEU A 105 2.28 13.49 1.02
N THR A 106 2.16 12.48 1.87
CA THR A 106 1.90 12.64 3.30
C THR A 106 3.19 12.86 4.09
N TYR A 107 3.04 13.29 5.34
CA TYR A 107 4.18 13.54 6.24
C TYR A 107 5.01 12.28 6.58
N ASN A 108 4.46 11.08 6.37
CA ASN A 108 5.15 9.81 6.62
C ASN A 108 5.89 9.27 5.39
N GLY A 109 6.01 10.05 4.32
CA GLY A 109 6.63 9.58 3.08
C GLY A 109 5.77 8.57 2.31
N VAL A 110 4.45 8.61 2.52
CA VAL A 110 3.48 7.77 1.80
C VAL A 110 2.71 8.66 0.84
N ARG A 111 2.60 8.24 -0.42
CA ARG A 111 1.71 8.84 -1.41
C ARG A 111 0.31 8.26 -1.30
N GLU A 112 -0.68 9.13 -1.42
CA GLU A 112 -2.10 8.74 -1.42
C GLU A 112 -2.77 9.21 -2.72
N LEU A 113 -3.32 8.29 -3.49
CA LEU A 113 -4.17 8.58 -4.64
C LEU A 113 -5.60 8.10 -4.34
N GLN A 114 -6.56 9.03 -4.39
CA GLN A 114 -7.97 8.71 -4.20
C GLN A 114 -8.56 8.23 -5.52
N ILE A 115 -9.21 7.06 -5.51
CA ILE A 115 -9.91 6.50 -6.67
C ILE A 115 -11.41 6.52 -6.39
N ASN A 116 -12.21 7.11 -7.29
CA ASN A 116 -13.65 7.20 -7.14
C ASN A 116 -14.38 6.04 -7.82
N ASN A 117 -15.60 5.75 -7.35
CA ASN A 117 -16.45 4.75 -7.97
C ASN A 117 -16.78 5.10 -9.43
N ARG A 118 -17.02 6.38 -9.73
CA ARG A 118 -17.23 6.86 -11.10
C ARG A 118 -16.04 6.57 -12.03
N ASP A 119 -14.82 6.77 -11.53
CA ASP A 119 -13.61 6.52 -12.33
C ASP A 119 -13.47 5.03 -12.64
N ILE A 120 -13.73 4.15 -11.66
CA ILE A 120 -13.75 2.70 -11.86
C ILE A 120 -14.79 2.28 -12.91
N LEU A 121 -16.00 2.86 -12.88
CA LEU A 121 -17.01 2.60 -13.91
C LEU A 121 -16.51 3.02 -15.29
N ASN A 122 -15.92 4.20 -15.40
CA ASN A 122 -15.37 4.69 -16.67
C ASN A 122 -14.27 3.75 -17.18
N TYR A 123 -13.36 3.30 -16.30
CA TYR A 123 -12.31 2.34 -16.68
C TYR A 123 -12.90 1.00 -17.15
N LEU A 124 -13.90 0.47 -16.46
CA LEU A 124 -14.59 -0.75 -16.89
C LEU A 124 -15.24 -0.60 -18.27
N GLN A 125 -15.86 0.55 -18.54
CA GLN A 125 -16.50 0.82 -19.82
C GLN A 125 -15.47 0.98 -20.95
N GLU A 126 -14.43 1.76 -20.73
CA GLU A 126 -13.36 2.01 -21.70
C GLU A 126 -12.56 0.75 -22.04
N LEU A 127 -12.30 -0.10 -21.04
CA LEU A 127 -11.65 -1.41 -21.20
C LEU A 127 -12.61 -2.52 -21.67
N GLY A 128 -13.87 -2.19 -21.99
CA GLY A 128 -14.87 -3.17 -22.46
C GLY A 128 -15.18 -4.29 -21.46
N SER A 129 -14.90 -4.09 -20.17
CA SER A 129 -15.02 -5.06 -19.08
C SER A 129 -16.23 -4.81 -18.17
N PHE A 130 -17.03 -3.79 -18.50
CA PHE A 130 -18.25 -3.48 -17.79
C PHE A 130 -19.30 -4.58 -17.97
N GLN A 131 -19.75 -5.15 -16.84
CA GLN A 131 -20.87 -6.08 -16.78
C GLN A 131 -21.76 -5.70 -15.61
N ALA A 132 -22.95 -5.16 -15.90
CA ALA A 132 -23.95 -4.90 -14.87
C ALA A 132 -24.34 -6.19 -14.15
N ASP A 133 -24.58 -6.10 -12.84
CA ASP A 133 -24.97 -7.23 -11.97
C ASP A 133 -23.96 -8.39 -11.94
N SER A 134 -22.71 -8.13 -12.33
CA SER A 134 -21.62 -9.10 -12.41
C SER A 134 -20.37 -8.63 -11.68
N LYS A 135 -19.45 -9.57 -11.45
CA LYS A 135 -18.12 -9.27 -10.94
C LYS A 135 -17.18 -9.01 -12.12
N SER A 136 -16.49 -7.88 -12.08
CA SER A 136 -15.39 -7.55 -12.98
C SER A 136 -14.10 -7.43 -12.17
N THR A 137 -12.97 -7.68 -12.82
CA THR A 137 -11.65 -7.48 -12.22
C THR A 137 -10.90 -6.43 -13.03
N LEU A 138 -10.27 -5.50 -12.32
CA LEU A 138 -9.28 -4.58 -12.88
C LEU A 138 -7.95 -4.78 -12.16
N TYR A 139 -6.88 -4.37 -12.81
CA TYR A 139 -5.52 -4.42 -12.31
C TYR A 139 -4.93 -3.02 -12.34
N LEU A 140 -4.31 -2.63 -11.23
CA LEU A 140 -3.65 -1.34 -11.07
C LEU A 140 -2.15 -1.57 -11.02
N TYR A 141 -1.45 -1.14 -12.06
CA TYR A 141 -0.01 -1.23 -12.19
C TYR A 141 0.63 0.08 -11.74
N LEU A 142 1.54 0.00 -10.77
CA LEU A 142 2.38 1.11 -10.32
C LEU A 142 3.81 0.86 -10.76
N ALA A 143 4.34 1.72 -11.63
CA ALA A 143 5.71 1.72 -12.06
C ALA A 143 6.41 3.02 -11.64
N GLY A 144 7.70 2.91 -11.28
CA GLY A 144 8.54 4.06 -10.95
C GLY A 144 9.69 4.17 -11.93
N THR A 145 10.04 5.40 -12.33
CA THR A 145 11.21 5.68 -13.17
C THR A 145 12.12 6.68 -12.48
N ASN A 146 13.41 6.35 -12.37
CA ASN A 146 14.44 7.22 -11.83
C ASN A 146 14.72 8.39 -12.79
N ALA A 147 15.39 9.44 -12.30
CA ALA A 147 15.79 10.60 -13.10
C ALA A 147 16.66 10.26 -14.32
N ASP A 148 17.36 9.12 -14.32
CA ASP A 148 18.17 8.62 -15.43
C ASP A 148 17.39 7.76 -16.45
N GLY A 149 16.09 7.56 -16.22
CA GLY A 149 15.19 6.77 -17.07
C GLY A 149 15.16 5.28 -16.75
N THR A 150 15.89 4.81 -15.74
CA THR A 150 15.84 3.39 -15.32
C THR A 150 14.61 3.10 -14.46
N SER A 151 14.05 1.90 -14.61
CA SER A 151 12.92 1.45 -13.78
C SER A 151 13.35 1.21 -12.33
N VAL A 152 12.50 1.65 -11.41
CA VAL A 152 12.52 1.21 -10.01
C VAL A 152 11.92 -0.18 -9.95
N LEU A 153 12.55 -1.09 -9.21
CA LEU A 153 12.10 -2.49 -9.14
C LEU A 153 11.30 -2.75 -7.86
N THR A 154 10.43 -3.76 -7.87
CA THR A 154 9.86 -4.32 -6.65
C THR A 154 10.90 -5.15 -5.89
N ALA A 155 10.55 -5.61 -4.68
CA ALA A 155 11.40 -6.54 -3.91
C ALA A 155 11.74 -7.83 -4.68
N ASP A 156 10.83 -8.27 -5.56
CA ASP A 156 10.99 -9.45 -6.41
C ASP A 156 11.73 -9.15 -7.73
N GLY A 157 12.21 -7.91 -7.93
CA GLY A 157 12.96 -7.49 -9.11
C GLY A 157 12.09 -7.17 -10.32
N LEU A 158 10.78 -6.98 -10.15
CA LEU A 158 9.85 -6.67 -11.24
C LEU A 158 9.79 -5.16 -11.50
N PRO A 159 9.57 -4.70 -12.74
CA PRO A 159 9.59 -3.26 -13.07
C PRO A 159 8.30 -2.51 -12.69
N SER A 160 7.26 -3.22 -12.25
CA SER A 160 6.05 -2.63 -11.70
C SER A 160 5.44 -3.52 -10.63
N TYR A 161 4.65 -2.91 -9.76
CA TYR A 161 3.79 -3.60 -8.80
C TYR A 161 2.37 -3.65 -9.33
N CYS A 162 1.67 -4.78 -9.20
CA CYS A 162 0.28 -4.93 -9.63
C CYS A 162 -0.63 -5.19 -8.42
N SER A 163 -1.62 -4.33 -8.21
CA SER A 163 -2.73 -4.56 -7.27
C SER A 163 -3.99 -4.99 -8.01
N THR A 164 -4.79 -5.87 -7.41
CA THR A 164 -6.04 -6.38 -7.99
C THR A 164 -7.25 -5.65 -7.40
N ILE A 165 -8.19 -5.25 -8.26
CA ILE A 165 -9.44 -4.59 -7.88
C ILE A 165 -10.60 -5.48 -8.29
N TYR A 166 -11.29 -6.05 -7.31
CA TYR A 166 -12.51 -6.80 -7.51
C TYR A 166 -13.71 -5.86 -7.44
N VAL A 167 -14.41 -5.68 -8.56
CA VAL A 167 -15.53 -4.74 -8.68
C VAL A 167 -16.83 -5.50 -8.83
N THR A 168 -17.83 -5.13 -8.04
CA THR A 168 -19.23 -5.56 -8.23
C THR A 168 -20.08 -4.33 -8.50
N VAL A 169 -20.76 -4.30 -9.65
CA VAL A 169 -21.65 -3.20 -10.01
C VAL A 169 -23.09 -3.62 -9.75
N GLY A 170 -23.79 -2.86 -8.92
CA GLY A 170 -25.18 -3.10 -8.55
C GLY A 170 -26.17 -2.73 -9.67
N PRO A 171 -27.43 -3.16 -9.52
CA PRO A 171 -28.45 -2.95 -10.53
C PRO A 171 -28.78 -1.46 -10.67
N GLY A 172 -28.98 -1.00 -11.91
CA GLY A 172 -29.38 0.37 -12.20
C GLY A 172 -28.24 1.40 -12.13
N VAL A 173 -26.98 0.96 -12.08
CA VAL A 173 -25.81 1.80 -12.28
C VAL A 173 -25.45 1.80 -13.77
N GLU A 174 -25.42 3.00 -14.37
CA GLU A 174 -25.06 3.27 -15.77
C GLU A 174 -23.76 4.08 -15.88
#